data_AF-A0A812TKF4-F1
#
_entry.id   AF-A0A812TKF4-F1
#
_cell.length_a   1.000
_cell.length_b   1.000
_cell.length_c   1.000
_cell.angle_alpha   90.00
_cell.angle_beta   90.00
_cell.angle_gamma   90.00
#
_symmetry.space_group_name_H-M   'P 1'
#
loop_
_entity.id
_entity.type
_entity.pdbx_description
1 polymer ?
#
loop_
_entity_poly.entity_id
_entity_poly.type
_entity_poly.pdbx_seq_one_letter_code
_entity_poly.pdbx_strand_id
1 'polypeptide(L)'
;MNKRIGLSYKEKRQELVWLDDKLEQVGRTEALLKGERHLPLLGHARKGDAVGLEKLAQKLAVSSEPLVVKPRHGSNSKHVFLWPRPQEVDAKELEESVLKASESHDKSWDKESWNQNAVPKGVVLQPMYSPLAEFLHGYPCDEMERSRHAFERGVCPKFLRPLELKVQTLFGEVVGAQLNTHPQYLWVARDGSVHVWDQMAEGFQTRHAKEPEELPKELALFLRDILQEHWQRLRSDSEMLARSAGLDEIRVDWLLGDPKWGPRIGELTHMGTFAIELVPVSVRLARAFAHAHLQRKGEAIPFACF
;
A
#
# COMPACT_ATOMS: atom_id res chain seq x y z
N MET A 1 -1.17 -6.60 26.68
CA MET A 1 -1.06 -6.65 25.21
C MET A 1 -0.23 -5.49 24.65
N ASN A 2 -0.30 -4.26 25.17
CA ASN A 2 0.71 -3.21 24.92
C ASN A 2 2.16 -3.66 25.18
N LYS A 3 2.34 -4.66 26.07
CA LYS A 3 3.63 -5.35 26.21
C LYS A 3 4.05 -6.07 24.94
N ARG A 4 3.24 -6.89 24.26
CA ARG A 4 3.69 -7.65 23.07
C ARG A 4 4.08 -6.76 21.88
N ILE A 5 3.25 -5.76 21.59
CA ILE A 5 3.45 -4.76 20.53
C ILE A 5 4.67 -3.87 20.84
N GLY A 6 4.74 -3.36 22.07
CA GLY A 6 5.91 -2.60 22.54
C GLY A 6 7.18 -3.45 22.68
N LEU A 7 7.04 -4.74 22.98
CA LEU A 7 8.16 -5.70 23.06
C LEU A 7 8.65 -6.06 21.68
N SER A 8 7.79 -6.34 20.69
CA SER A 8 8.25 -6.61 19.31
C SER A 8 9.07 -5.46 18.74
N TYR A 9 8.68 -4.21 19.06
CA TYR A 9 9.45 -3.03 18.66
C TYR A 9 10.79 -2.92 19.41
N LYS A 10 10.81 -3.22 20.72
CA LYS A 10 12.05 -3.20 21.54
C LYS A 10 13.00 -4.36 21.24
N GLU A 11 12.46 -5.54 20.99
CA GLU A 11 13.15 -6.81 20.76
C GLU A 11 13.70 -6.92 19.33
N LYS A 12 13.27 -6.03 18.43
CA LYS A 12 13.70 -6.00 17.02
C LYS A 12 13.60 -7.37 16.36
N ARG A 13 12.43 -7.99 16.51
CA ARG A 13 12.07 -9.33 16.04
C ARG A 13 12.32 -9.48 14.54
N GLN A 14 13.46 -10.08 14.17
CA GLN A 14 13.94 -10.19 12.77
C GLN A 14 12.93 -10.88 11.84
N GLU A 15 12.08 -11.74 12.38
CA GLU A 15 10.98 -12.39 11.68
C GLU A 15 9.89 -11.43 11.17
N LEU A 16 9.96 -10.14 11.49
CA LEU A 16 9.05 -9.10 10.99
C LEU A 16 9.63 -8.28 9.83
N VAL A 17 10.94 -8.38 9.54
CA VAL A 17 11.60 -7.59 8.48
C VAL A 17 10.99 -7.84 7.10
N TRP A 18 10.47 -9.05 6.86
CA TRP A 18 9.81 -9.38 5.59
C TRP A 18 8.58 -8.51 5.31
N LEU A 19 7.97 -7.89 6.33
CA LEU A 19 6.84 -6.99 6.19
C LEU A 19 7.24 -5.62 5.65
N ASP A 20 8.52 -5.32 5.46
CA ASP A 20 8.99 -4.12 4.75
C ASP A 20 9.88 -4.47 3.54
N ASP A 21 10.28 -5.73 3.44
CA ASP A 21 11.06 -6.23 2.33
C ASP A 21 10.18 -6.60 1.15
N LYS A 22 10.17 -5.73 0.13
CA LYS A 22 9.34 -5.91 -1.09
C LYS A 22 9.55 -7.26 -1.78
N LEU A 23 10.74 -7.86 -1.71
CA LEU A 23 10.99 -9.17 -2.31
C LEU A 23 10.34 -10.27 -1.47
N GLU A 24 10.56 -10.24 -0.15
CA GLU A 24 10.01 -11.28 0.73
C GLU A 24 8.50 -11.19 0.89
N GLN A 25 7.92 -9.98 0.86
CA GLN A 25 6.47 -9.78 0.88
C GLN A 25 5.78 -10.59 -0.22
N VAL A 26 6.26 -10.49 -1.47
CA VAL A 26 5.63 -11.19 -2.60
C VAL A 26 5.62 -12.70 -2.37
N GLY A 27 6.80 -13.29 -2.11
CA GLY A 27 6.92 -14.74 -1.95
C GLY A 27 6.20 -15.28 -0.72
N ARG A 28 6.25 -14.58 0.42
CA ARG A 28 5.57 -15.02 1.65
C ARG A 28 4.05 -14.86 1.54
N THR A 29 3.57 -13.76 0.98
CA THR A 29 2.13 -13.56 0.73
C THR A 29 1.58 -14.67 -0.16
N GLU A 30 2.27 -15.00 -1.25
CA GLU A 30 1.86 -16.07 -2.16
C GLU A 30 1.79 -17.41 -1.44
N ALA A 31 2.78 -17.74 -0.61
CA ALA A 31 2.79 -18.96 0.19
C ALA A 31 1.64 -19.01 1.22
N LEU A 32 1.37 -17.90 1.90
CA LEU A 32 0.33 -17.81 2.93
C LEU A 32 -1.09 -17.87 2.33
N LEU A 33 -1.30 -17.24 1.17
CA LEU A 33 -2.59 -17.19 0.49
C LEU A 33 -2.80 -18.26 -0.57
N LYS A 34 -1.78 -19.09 -0.82
CA LYS A 34 -1.77 -20.14 -1.85
C LYS A 34 -2.15 -19.60 -3.23
N GLY A 35 -1.55 -18.47 -3.59
CA GLY A 35 -1.73 -17.87 -4.91
C GLY A 35 -1.27 -16.42 -4.97
N GLU A 36 -1.06 -15.95 -6.19
CA GLU A 36 -0.55 -14.61 -6.43
C GLU A 36 -1.56 -13.54 -6.01
N ARG A 37 -1.07 -12.54 -5.25
CA ARG A 37 -1.84 -11.34 -4.85
C ARG A 37 -1.10 -10.04 -5.03
N HIS A 38 0.22 -10.05 -5.01
CA HIS A 38 1.01 -8.88 -5.36
C HIS A 38 1.15 -8.74 -6.88
N LEU A 39 1.58 -7.56 -7.33
CA LEU A 39 2.18 -7.46 -8.66
C LEU A 39 3.43 -8.34 -8.74
N PRO A 40 3.61 -9.09 -9.86
CA PRO A 40 4.73 -10.00 -9.98
C PRO A 40 6.06 -9.25 -9.99
N LEU A 41 7.09 -9.86 -9.42
CA LEU A 41 8.46 -9.38 -9.54
C LEU A 41 9.03 -9.90 -10.85
N LEU A 42 9.35 -8.98 -11.76
CA LEU A 42 10.00 -9.32 -13.02
C LEU A 42 11.49 -9.54 -12.82
N GLY A 43 12.07 -8.98 -11.76
CA GLY A 43 13.44 -9.21 -11.36
C GLY A 43 13.80 -8.45 -10.10
N HIS A 44 14.93 -8.82 -9.50
CA HIS A 44 15.53 -8.09 -8.40
C HIS A 44 17.05 -8.29 -8.39
N ALA A 45 17.77 -7.35 -7.79
CA ALA A 45 19.21 -7.48 -7.52
C ALA A 45 19.54 -6.85 -6.17
N ARG A 46 20.54 -7.40 -5.49
CA ARG A 46 21.08 -6.81 -4.26
C ARG A 46 22.07 -5.71 -4.63
N LYS A 47 22.28 -4.76 -3.72
CA LYS A 47 23.37 -3.80 -3.86
C LYS A 47 24.71 -4.55 -3.98
N GLY A 48 25.50 -4.20 -4.98
CA GLY A 48 26.80 -4.83 -5.27
C GLY A 48 26.74 -6.07 -6.17
N ASP A 49 25.56 -6.56 -6.55
CA ASP A 49 25.39 -7.64 -7.51
C ASP A 49 25.42 -7.10 -8.95
N ALA A 50 26.62 -6.85 -9.48
CA ALA A 50 26.81 -6.24 -10.80
C ALA A 50 26.11 -7.03 -11.92
N VAL A 51 26.21 -8.37 -11.88
CA VAL A 51 25.59 -9.25 -12.88
C VAL A 51 24.06 -9.21 -12.79
N GLY A 52 23.50 -9.19 -11.58
CA GLY A 52 22.06 -9.05 -11.37
C GLY A 52 21.54 -7.69 -11.85
N LEU A 53 22.28 -6.61 -11.58
CA LEU A 53 21.92 -5.24 -11.98
C LEU A 53 21.95 -5.09 -13.51
N GLU A 54 22.98 -5.63 -14.17
CA GLU A 54 23.08 -5.63 -15.64
C GLU A 54 21.91 -6.38 -16.27
N LYS A 55 21.57 -7.58 -15.78
CA LYS A 55 20.42 -8.36 -16.26
C LYS A 55 19.10 -7.61 -16.10
N LEU A 56 18.92 -6.88 -15.00
CA LEU A 56 17.75 -6.04 -14.77
C LEU A 56 17.65 -4.89 -15.76
N ALA A 57 18.78 -4.19 -16.02
CA ALA A 57 18.83 -3.11 -16.99
C ALA A 57 18.53 -3.62 -18.41
N GLN A 58 19.11 -4.76 -18.81
CA GLN A 58 18.82 -5.40 -20.09
C GLN A 58 17.33 -5.77 -20.22
N LYS A 59 16.75 -6.37 -19.17
CA LYS A 59 15.32 -6.73 -19.16
C LYS A 59 14.41 -5.51 -19.27
N LEU A 60 14.78 -4.40 -18.62
CA LEU A 60 14.07 -3.13 -18.70
C LEU A 60 14.17 -2.53 -20.12
N ALA A 61 15.36 -2.52 -20.72
CA ALA A 61 15.62 -1.94 -22.04
C ALA A 61 14.91 -2.65 -23.20
N VAL A 62 14.69 -3.96 -23.10
CA VAL A 62 13.98 -4.73 -24.14
C VAL A 62 12.47 -4.87 -23.88
N SER A 63 11.97 -4.30 -22.78
CA SER A 63 10.54 -4.37 -22.46
C SER A 63 9.74 -3.43 -23.37
N SER A 64 8.59 -3.90 -23.84
CA SER A 64 7.56 -3.06 -24.46
C SER A 64 6.43 -2.71 -23.49
N GLU A 65 6.46 -3.26 -22.28
CA GLU A 65 5.46 -3.05 -21.24
C GLU A 65 5.86 -1.91 -20.30
N PRO A 66 4.88 -1.17 -19.73
CA PRO A 66 5.13 -0.20 -18.67
C PRO A 66 5.74 -0.85 -17.42
N LEU A 67 6.86 -0.30 -16.93
CA LEU A 67 7.63 -0.85 -15.82
C LEU A 67 7.90 0.17 -14.72
N VAL A 68 8.09 -0.32 -13.50
CA VAL A 68 8.58 0.45 -12.36
C VAL A 68 9.86 -0.16 -11.80
N VAL A 69 10.87 0.69 -11.63
CA VAL A 69 12.10 0.37 -10.91
C VAL A 69 12.02 1.05 -9.56
N LYS A 70 12.15 0.30 -8.47
CA LYS A 70 12.12 0.87 -7.12
C LYS A 70 13.09 0.21 -6.16
N PRO A 71 13.54 0.91 -5.12
CA PRO A 71 14.41 0.33 -4.11
C PRO A 71 13.66 -0.75 -3.33
N ARG A 72 14.31 -1.90 -3.12
CA ARG A 72 13.81 -2.97 -2.23
C ARG A 72 13.54 -2.44 -0.82
N HIS A 73 14.44 -1.58 -0.34
CA HIS A 73 14.55 -1.07 1.02
C HIS A 73 13.97 0.34 1.25
N GLY A 74 13.52 1.01 0.18
CA GLY A 74 13.09 2.41 0.27
C GLY A 74 11.62 2.59 0.66
N SER A 75 11.31 3.68 1.35
CA SER A 75 9.95 4.09 1.72
C SER A 75 9.55 5.42 1.04
N ASN A 76 8.30 5.85 1.23
CA ASN A 76 7.79 7.19 0.86
C ASN A 76 7.96 7.55 -0.63
N SER A 77 7.90 6.56 -1.51
CA SER A 77 8.01 6.72 -2.97
C SER A 77 9.31 7.43 -3.43
N LYS A 78 10.36 7.42 -2.60
CA LYS A 78 11.66 8.00 -2.96
C LYS A 78 12.45 7.05 -3.85
N HIS A 79 13.15 7.62 -4.83
CA HIS A 79 13.97 6.88 -5.80
C HIS A 79 13.20 5.81 -6.58
N VAL A 80 11.89 6.02 -6.77
CA VAL A 80 11.03 5.23 -7.64
C VAL A 80 11.08 5.83 -9.04
N PHE A 81 11.42 5.02 -10.04
CA PHE A 81 11.49 5.42 -11.44
C PHE A 81 10.38 4.72 -12.21
N LEU A 82 9.60 5.51 -12.93
CA LEU A 82 8.48 5.05 -13.72
C LEU A 82 8.88 5.10 -15.19
N TRP A 83 8.70 3.97 -15.88
CA TRP A 83 8.99 3.82 -17.30
C TRP A 83 7.73 3.38 -18.03
N PRO A 84 6.84 4.32 -18.43
CA PRO A 84 5.63 3.98 -19.16
C PRO A 84 5.89 3.41 -20.56
N ARG A 85 7.00 3.82 -21.17
CA ARG A 85 7.43 3.40 -22.52
C ARG A 85 8.95 3.18 -22.54
N PRO A 86 9.46 2.13 -21.87
CA PRO A 86 10.90 1.92 -21.76
C PRO A 86 11.59 1.80 -23.12
N GLN A 87 10.90 1.30 -24.15
CA GLN A 87 11.40 1.20 -25.52
C GLN A 87 11.66 2.55 -26.23
N GLU A 88 11.12 3.65 -25.71
CA GLU A 88 11.30 5.02 -26.26
C GLU A 88 12.41 5.80 -25.53
N VAL A 89 13.06 5.18 -24.55
CA VAL A 89 14.05 5.81 -23.68
C VAL A 89 15.44 5.25 -23.96
N ASP A 90 16.47 6.07 -23.80
CA ASP A 90 17.85 5.63 -23.97
C ASP A 90 18.22 4.55 -22.93
N ALA A 91 18.88 3.48 -23.40
CA ALA A 91 19.22 2.34 -22.55
C ALA A 91 20.09 2.72 -21.34
N LYS A 92 20.93 3.76 -21.46
CA LYS A 92 21.75 4.24 -20.36
C LYS A 92 20.92 4.89 -19.26
N GLU A 93 19.85 5.62 -19.61
CA GLU A 93 18.95 6.21 -18.61
C GLU A 93 18.21 5.12 -17.82
N LEU A 94 17.80 4.04 -18.50
CA LEU A 94 17.18 2.88 -17.88
C LEU A 94 18.16 2.18 -16.92
N GLU A 95 19.41 1.94 -17.35
CA GLU A 95 20.47 1.38 -16.52
C GLU A 95 20.77 2.26 -15.30
N GLU A 96 20.90 3.57 -15.50
CA GLU A 96 21.11 4.53 -14.42
C GLU A 96 20.00 4.47 -13.36
N SER A 97 18.75 4.23 -13.76
CA SER A 97 17.65 4.09 -12.80
C SER A 97 17.74 2.85 -11.92
N VAL A 98 18.21 1.73 -12.50
CA VAL A 98 18.45 0.48 -11.77
C VAL A 98 19.57 0.69 -10.75
N LEU A 99 20.68 1.32 -11.18
CA LEU A 99 21.81 1.65 -10.31
C LEU A 99 21.38 2.60 -9.18
N LYS A 100 20.77 3.75 -9.53
CA LYS A 100 20.29 4.75 -8.57
C LYS A 100 19.34 4.15 -7.54
N ALA A 101 18.35 3.35 -7.96
CA ALA A 101 17.42 2.69 -7.04
C ALA A 101 18.10 1.65 -6.14
N SER A 102 19.13 0.94 -6.64
CA SER A 102 19.83 -0.08 -5.85
C SER A 102 20.70 0.51 -4.74
N GLU A 103 21.30 1.68 -5.00
CA GLU A 103 22.24 2.35 -4.10
C GLU A 103 21.62 3.48 -3.29
N SER A 104 20.38 3.83 -3.61
CA SER A 104 19.69 5.00 -3.09
C SER A 104 19.72 5.10 -1.57
N HIS A 105 19.68 6.34 -1.11
CA HIS A 105 19.40 6.67 0.27
C HIS A 105 18.69 8.02 0.30
N ASP A 106 17.76 8.18 1.25
CA ASP A 106 17.12 9.45 1.56
C ASP A 106 17.18 9.64 3.08
N LYS A 107 17.52 10.86 3.52
CA LYS A 107 17.69 11.19 4.94
C LYS A 107 16.41 10.97 5.77
N SER A 108 15.24 11.00 5.13
CA SER A 108 13.97 10.67 5.81
C SER A 108 13.93 9.22 6.28
N TRP A 109 14.66 8.32 5.62
CA TRP A 109 14.70 6.89 5.95
C TRP A 109 15.42 6.59 7.28
N ASP A 110 16.32 7.47 7.72
CA ASP A 110 17.00 7.34 9.02
C ASP A 110 16.03 7.42 10.21
N LYS A 111 14.85 8.02 9.99
CA LYS A 111 13.79 8.16 11.00
C LYS A 111 12.74 7.06 10.91
N GLU A 112 12.85 6.17 9.93
CA GLU A 112 11.92 5.08 9.75
C GLU A 112 12.08 4.01 10.81
N SER A 113 11.11 3.10 10.83
CA SER A 113 11.12 1.95 11.73
C SER A 113 12.39 1.10 11.55
N TRP A 114 12.83 0.45 12.64
CA TRP A 114 14.06 -0.33 12.64
C TRP A 114 14.01 -1.50 11.63
N ASN A 115 12.81 -2.05 11.40
CA ASN A 115 12.54 -3.14 10.48
C ASN A 115 12.76 -2.70 9.02
N GLN A 116 12.32 -1.50 8.64
CA GLN A 116 12.64 -0.93 7.32
C GLN A 116 14.14 -0.76 7.12
N ASN A 117 14.83 -0.25 8.15
CA ASN A 117 16.29 -0.08 8.11
C ASN A 117 17.07 -1.41 8.12
N ALA A 118 16.43 -2.53 8.46
CA ALA A 118 17.01 -3.86 8.39
C ALA A 118 16.86 -4.53 7.01
N VAL A 119 16.04 -3.97 6.11
CA VAL A 119 15.83 -4.53 4.77
C VAL A 119 17.12 -4.44 3.95
N PRO A 120 17.56 -5.54 3.30
CA PRO A 120 18.73 -5.51 2.43
C PRO A 120 18.60 -4.49 1.30
N LYS A 121 19.67 -3.71 1.08
CA LYS A 121 19.73 -2.79 -0.05
C LYS A 121 19.72 -3.53 -1.39
N GLY A 122 19.07 -2.93 -2.37
CA GLY A 122 18.83 -3.53 -3.66
C GLY A 122 17.66 -2.88 -4.37
N VAL A 123 17.33 -3.44 -5.52
CA VAL A 123 16.34 -2.91 -6.47
C VAL A 123 15.41 -4.03 -6.90
N VAL A 124 14.16 -3.68 -7.16
CA VAL A 124 13.15 -4.57 -7.75
C VAL A 124 12.58 -3.94 -9.02
N LEU A 125 12.23 -4.79 -9.97
CA LEU A 125 11.53 -4.46 -11.20
C LEU A 125 10.15 -5.09 -11.18
N GLN A 126 9.11 -4.29 -11.38
CA GLN A 126 7.72 -4.75 -11.43
C GLN A 126 6.98 -4.14 -12.63
N PRO A 127 5.88 -4.75 -13.08
CA PRO A 127 4.94 -4.07 -13.97
C PRO A 127 4.42 -2.80 -13.28
N MET A 128 4.17 -1.76 -14.07
CA MET A 128 3.46 -0.60 -13.57
C MET A 128 1.98 -0.96 -13.38
N TYR A 129 1.42 -0.71 -12.19
CA TYR A 129 -0.01 -0.74 -11.99
C TYR A 129 -0.60 0.53 -12.61
N SER A 130 -1.37 0.37 -13.69
CA SER A 130 -1.97 1.48 -14.42
C SER A 130 -3.47 1.47 -14.14
N PRO A 131 -3.93 2.19 -13.12
CA PRO A 131 -5.32 2.09 -12.70
C PRO A 131 -6.31 2.66 -13.71
N LEU A 132 -5.85 3.47 -14.67
CA LEU A 132 -6.74 4.44 -15.33
C LEU A 132 -6.42 4.73 -16.80
N ALA A 133 -5.35 4.19 -17.40
CA ALA A 133 -4.98 4.54 -18.78
C ALA A 133 -6.14 4.35 -19.79
N GLU A 134 -6.96 3.30 -19.62
CA GLU A 134 -8.14 3.06 -20.47
C GLU A 134 -9.39 3.82 -19.98
N PHE A 135 -9.54 4.00 -18.67
CA PHE A 135 -10.69 4.69 -18.06
C PHE A 135 -10.70 6.20 -18.36
N LEU A 136 -9.52 6.82 -18.57
CA LEU A 136 -9.41 8.26 -18.81
C LEU A 136 -9.71 8.69 -20.25
N HIS A 137 -9.78 7.76 -21.20
CA HIS A 137 -10.06 8.10 -22.60
C HIS A 137 -11.48 8.65 -22.81
N GLY A 138 -12.39 8.47 -21.85
CA GLY A 138 -13.78 8.94 -21.92
C GLY A 138 -14.15 10.12 -21.00
N TYR A 139 -13.22 10.64 -20.19
CA TYR A 139 -13.53 11.66 -19.17
C TYR A 139 -12.88 13.02 -19.49
N PRO A 140 -13.64 14.01 -20.00
CA PRO A 140 -13.14 15.36 -20.19
C PRO A 140 -13.12 16.08 -18.85
N CYS A 141 -11.96 16.11 -18.22
CA CYS A 141 -11.67 17.01 -17.12
C CYS A 141 -10.32 17.67 -17.38
N ASP A 142 -10.26 19.00 -17.28
CA ASP A 142 -9.03 19.79 -17.53
C ASP A 142 -7.86 19.33 -16.65
N GLU A 143 -8.13 18.69 -15.51
CA GLU A 143 -7.14 18.09 -14.63
C GLU A 143 -6.61 16.75 -15.16
N MET A 144 -7.42 16.00 -15.92
CA MET A 144 -7.00 14.76 -16.59
C MET A 144 -6.09 15.01 -17.78
N GLU A 145 -6.37 16.03 -18.59
CA GLU A 145 -5.47 16.41 -19.70
C GLU A 145 -4.12 16.91 -19.18
N ARG A 146 -4.13 17.72 -18.13
CA ARG A 146 -2.90 18.14 -17.42
C ARG A 146 -2.16 16.95 -16.81
N SER A 147 -2.90 15.98 -16.28
CA SER A 147 -2.35 14.74 -15.73
C SER A 147 -1.68 13.90 -16.84
N ARG A 148 -2.33 13.72 -17.98
CA ARG A 148 -1.76 13.01 -19.14
C ARG A 148 -0.44 13.63 -19.60
N HIS A 149 -0.37 14.95 -19.76
CA HIS A 149 0.87 15.64 -20.13
C HIS A 149 1.96 15.61 -19.06
N ALA A 150 1.60 15.50 -17.78
CA ALA A 150 2.57 15.26 -16.72
C ALA A 150 3.13 13.82 -16.77
N PHE A 151 2.28 12.84 -17.06
CA PHE A 151 2.67 11.43 -17.23
C PHE A 151 3.64 11.21 -18.38
N GLU A 152 3.36 11.83 -19.54
CA GLU A 152 4.25 11.82 -20.70
C GLU A 152 5.63 12.43 -20.38
N ARG A 153 5.70 13.32 -19.38
CA ARG A 153 6.94 13.93 -18.88
C ARG A 153 7.55 13.18 -17.68
N GLY A 154 7.09 11.96 -17.37
CA GLY A 154 7.62 11.15 -16.27
C GLY A 154 7.22 11.61 -14.87
N VAL A 155 6.29 12.56 -14.74
CA VAL A 155 5.67 12.93 -13.46
C VAL A 155 4.42 12.07 -13.30
N CYS A 156 4.18 11.45 -12.14
CA CYS A 156 2.91 10.74 -11.90
C CYS A 156 1.89 11.69 -11.25
N PRO A 157 0.89 12.18 -12.01
CA PRO A 157 -0.20 12.99 -11.47
C PRO A 157 -0.98 12.22 -10.43
N LYS A 158 -1.64 12.96 -9.54
CA LYS A 158 -2.47 12.39 -8.47
C LYS A 158 -3.52 11.40 -9.02
N PHE A 159 -4.14 11.73 -10.17
CA PHE A 159 -5.18 10.91 -10.82
C PHE A 159 -4.66 9.76 -11.68
N LEU A 160 -3.35 9.57 -11.82
CA LEU A 160 -2.80 8.38 -12.47
C LEU A 160 -2.14 7.45 -11.47
N ARG A 161 -2.16 7.80 -10.18
CA ARG A 161 -1.75 6.89 -9.11
C ARG A 161 -2.81 5.83 -8.93
N PRO A 162 -2.42 4.58 -8.65
CA PRO A 162 -3.36 3.54 -8.26
C PRO A 162 -4.32 4.02 -7.18
N LEU A 163 -5.60 3.63 -7.29
CA LEU A 163 -6.50 3.77 -6.15
C LEU A 163 -6.01 2.80 -5.08
N GLU A 164 -5.38 3.35 -4.04
CA GLU A 164 -4.80 2.55 -2.97
C GLU A 164 -5.74 2.54 -1.76
N LEU A 165 -6.30 1.37 -1.47
CA LEU A 165 -7.18 1.13 -0.33
C LEU A 165 -6.38 0.45 0.79
N LYS A 166 -6.15 1.16 1.88
CA LYS A 166 -5.46 0.69 3.08
C LYS A 166 -6.44 -0.12 3.93
N VAL A 167 -6.46 -1.45 3.76
CA VAL A 167 -7.32 -2.36 4.53
C VAL A 167 -6.64 -2.70 5.86
N GLN A 168 -7.30 -2.38 6.96
CA GLN A 168 -6.76 -2.66 8.29
C GLN A 168 -7.34 -3.94 8.86
N THR A 169 -6.44 -4.80 9.32
CA THR A 169 -6.80 -5.93 10.19
C THR A 169 -6.34 -5.68 11.62
N LEU A 170 -7.18 -6.09 12.56
CA LEU A 170 -6.87 -6.18 13.97
C LEU A 170 -7.29 -7.57 14.43
N PHE A 171 -6.34 -8.29 15.01
CA PHE A 171 -6.56 -9.61 15.61
C PHE A 171 -7.11 -10.64 14.63
N GLY A 172 -6.67 -10.58 13.38
CA GLY A 172 -7.10 -11.47 12.32
C GLY A 172 -8.47 -11.16 11.72
N GLU A 173 -9.06 -10.01 12.06
CA GLU A 173 -10.33 -9.52 11.49
C GLU A 173 -10.10 -8.18 10.79
N VAL A 174 -10.71 -7.98 9.62
CA VAL A 174 -10.77 -6.65 9.01
C VAL A 174 -11.71 -5.77 9.84
N VAL A 175 -11.23 -4.58 10.19
CA VAL A 175 -12.03 -3.58 10.91
C VAL A 175 -12.56 -2.50 9.97
N GLY A 176 -11.88 -2.27 8.85
CA GLY A 176 -12.30 -1.42 7.75
C GLY A 176 -11.12 -0.94 6.93
N ALA A 177 -11.33 0.05 6.07
CA ALA A 177 -10.31 0.55 5.17
C ALA A 177 -10.48 2.05 4.85
N GLN A 178 -9.39 2.67 4.43
CA GLN A 178 -9.35 4.07 4.01
C GLN A 178 -8.62 4.23 2.67
N LEU A 179 -9.01 5.24 1.89
CA LEU A 179 -8.39 5.52 0.60
C LEU A 179 -7.14 6.39 0.80
N ASN A 180 -5.95 5.92 0.43
CA ASN A 180 -4.69 6.63 0.68
C ASN A 180 -4.64 8.04 0.06
N THR A 181 -5.26 8.23 -1.11
CA THR A 181 -5.29 9.53 -1.78
C THR A 181 -6.22 10.54 -1.09
N HIS A 182 -7.18 10.06 -0.29
CA HIS A 182 -8.19 10.85 0.42
C HIS A 182 -8.52 10.21 1.78
N PRO A 183 -7.53 10.08 2.69
CA PRO A 183 -7.64 9.19 3.86
C PRO A 183 -8.70 9.64 4.87
N GLN A 184 -9.10 10.92 4.82
CA GLN A 184 -10.11 11.52 5.70
C GLN A 184 -11.43 11.79 4.99
N TYR A 185 -11.60 11.40 3.73
CA TYR A 185 -12.82 11.65 2.98
C TYR A 185 -13.87 10.56 3.22
N LEU A 186 -13.45 9.29 3.18
CA LEU A 186 -14.34 8.15 3.35
C LEU A 186 -13.74 7.04 4.20
N TRP A 187 -14.62 6.16 4.66
CA TRP A 187 -14.34 4.93 5.37
C TRP A 187 -15.09 3.78 4.72
N VAL A 188 -14.39 2.68 4.45
CA VAL A 188 -15.00 1.43 4.02
C VAL A 188 -15.14 0.53 5.24
N ALA A 189 -16.38 0.25 5.65
CA ALA A 189 -16.65 -0.64 6.77
C ALA A 189 -16.36 -2.10 6.42
N ARG A 190 -16.32 -2.96 7.44
CA ARG A 190 -16.05 -4.40 7.30
C ARG A 190 -16.99 -5.13 6.34
N ASP A 191 -18.24 -4.69 6.23
CA ASP A 191 -19.23 -5.26 5.32
C ASP A 191 -19.10 -4.74 3.87
N GLY A 192 -18.23 -3.76 3.64
CA GLY A 192 -17.96 -3.15 2.33
C GLY A 192 -18.75 -1.87 2.10
N SER A 193 -19.60 -1.46 3.05
CA SER A 193 -20.31 -0.19 2.95
C SER A 193 -19.34 1.00 3.03
N VAL A 194 -19.61 2.02 2.22
CA VAL A 194 -18.79 3.23 2.13
C VAL A 194 -19.49 4.35 2.89
N HIS A 195 -18.79 4.93 3.86
CA HIS A 195 -19.23 6.04 4.68
C HIS A 195 -18.38 7.27 4.37
N VAL A 196 -19.01 8.38 3.99
CA VAL A 196 -18.32 9.67 3.87
C VAL A 196 -18.21 10.28 5.27
N TRP A 197 -17.03 10.77 5.64
CA TRP A 197 -16.83 11.42 6.92
C TRP A 197 -17.49 12.79 6.96
N ASP A 198 -18.17 13.09 8.07
CA ASP A 198 -18.63 14.44 8.37
C ASP A 198 -17.43 15.31 8.75
N GLN A 199 -16.99 16.14 7.80
CA GLN A 199 -15.85 17.05 7.96
C GLN A 199 -16.14 18.19 8.95
N MET A 200 -17.42 18.40 9.31
CA MET A 200 -17.85 19.44 10.24
C MET A 200 -18.04 18.90 11.67
N ALA A 201 -17.83 17.60 11.89
CA ALA A 201 -18.05 16.97 13.18
C ALA A 201 -17.08 17.50 14.26
N GLU A 202 -17.60 17.66 15.47
CA GLU A 202 -16.79 18.04 16.64
C GLU A 202 -15.71 16.98 16.91
N GLY A 203 -14.45 17.42 17.03
CA GLY A 203 -13.30 16.52 17.19
C GLY A 203 -12.63 16.11 15.88
N PHE A 204 -13.08 16.61 14.73
CA PHE A 204 -12.32 16.62 13.48
C PHE A 204 -11.12 17.59 13.60
N GLN A 205 -10.18 17.31 14.51
CA GLN A 205 -8.98 18.10 14.72
C GLN A 205 -7.82 17.53 13.92
N THR A 206 -7.52 18.21 12.81
CA THR A 206 -6.46 17.92 11.88
C THR A 206 -5.10 18.35 12.45
N ARG A 207 -4.52 17.61 13.40
CA ARG A 207 -3.14 17.90 13.85
C ARG A 207 -2.11 17.88 12.71
N HIS A 208 -2.43 17.23 11.59
CA HIS A 208 -1.57 17.11 10.41
C HIS A 208 -2.29 17.16 9.05
N ALA A 209 -3.60 17.42 8.98
CA ALA A 209 -4.30 17.33 7.71
C ALA A 209 -4.20 18.63 6.92
N LYS A 210 -3.81 18.51 5.65
CA LYS A 210 -4.24 19.43 4.61
C LYS A 210 -5.77 19.46 4.59
N GLU A 211 -6.37 20.55 4.12
CA GLU A 211 -7.82 20.58 3.91
C GLU A 211 -8.28 19.30 3.20
N PRO A 212 -9.34 18.63 3.67
CA PRO A 212 -9.82 17.41 3.08
C PRO A 212 -10.13 17.67 1.61
N GLU A 213 -9.36 17.06 0.72
CA GLU A 213 -9.63 17.18 -0.71
C GLU A 213 -10.87 16.35 -1.04
N GLU A 214 -11.79 16.93 -1.80
CA GLU A 214 -12.98 16.19 -2.22
C GLU A 214 -12.58 15.04 -3.15
N LEU A 215 -13.17 13.86 -2.94
CA LEU A 215 -13.05 12.77 -3.90
C LEU A 215 -13.99 13.06 -5.08
N PRO A 216 -13.48 13.14 -6.33
CA PRO A 216 -14.33 13.27 -7.50
C PRO A 216 -15.41 12.19 -7.53
N LYS A 217 -16.63 12.59 -7.90
CA LYS A 217 -17.81 11.72 -7.90
C LYS A 217 -17.58 10.45 -8.73
N GLU A 218 -16.86 10.57 -9.82
CA GLU A 218 -16.50 9.51 -10.75
C GLU A 218 -15.60 8.47 -10.08
N LEU A 219 -14.59 8.92 -9.33
CA LEU A 219 -13.73 8.03 -8.55
C LEU A 219 -14.48 7.37 -7.40
N ALA A 220 -15.44 8.07 -6.78
CA ALA A 220 -16.30 7.49 -5.76
C ALA A 220 -17.20 6.37 -6.32
N LEU A 221 -17.80 6.58 -7.50
CA LEU A 221 -18.59 5.56 -8.20
C LEU A 221 -17.73 4.36 -8.60
N PHE A 222 -16.56 4.62 -9.18
CA PHE A 222 -15.63 3.57 -9.57
C PHE A 222 -15.14 2.74 -8.38
N LEU A 223 -14.78 3.40 -7.27
CA LEU A 223 -14.44 2.72 -6.02
C LEU A 223 -15.60 1.85 -5.52
N ARG A 224 -16.83 2.36 -5.53
CA ARG A 224 -18.02 1.59 -5.13
C ARG A 224 -18.19 0.33 -5.97
N ASP A 225 -18.05 0.44 -7.29
CA ASP A 225 -18.24 -0.69 -8.21
C ASP A 225 -17.15 -1.76 -8.00
N ILE A 226 -15.88 -1.34 -7.83
CA ILE A 226 -14.77 -2.24 -7.47
C ILE A 226 -15.03 -2.94 -6.12
N LEU A 227 -15.49 -2.20 -5.12
CA LEU A 227 -15.77 -2.76 -3.79
C LEU A 227 -16.93 -3.75 -3.86
N GLN A 228 -17.98 -3.45 -4.61
CA GLN A 228 -19.11 -4.36 -4.81
C GLN A 228 -18.65 -5.71 -5.39
N GLU A 229 -17.72 -5.68 -6.34
CA GLU A 229 -17.22 -6.90 -6.98
C GLU A 229 -16.17 -7.65 -6.13
N HIS A 230 -15.24 -6.92 -5.50
CA HIS A 230 -14.02 -7.52 -4.97
C HIS A 230 -13.91 -7.50 -3.45
N TRP A 231 -14.74 -6.75 -2.73
CA TRP A 231 -14.55 -6.52 -1.29
C TRP A 231 -14.46 -7.81 -0.46
N GLN A 232 -15.31 -8.79 -0.73
CA GLN A 232 -15.28 -10.07 -0.01
C GLN A 232 -13.91 -10.74 -0.11
N ARG A 233 -13.29 -10.72 -1.30
CA ARG A 233 -11.96 -11.27 -1.54
C ARG A 233 -10.89 -10.45 -0.83
N LEU A 234 -10.89 -9.12 -1.00
CA LEU A 234 -9.91 -8.22 -0.35
C LEU A 234 -9.91 -8.42 1.17
N ARG A 235 -11.12 -8.50 1.76
CA ARG A 235 -11.31 -8.77 3.17
C ARG A 235 -10.75 -10.13 3.56
N SER A 236 -11.20 -11.20 2.90
CA SER A 236 -10.82 -12.57 3.22
C SER A 236 -9.31 -12.80 3.10
N ASP A 237 -8.69 -12.28 2.04
CA ASP A 237 -7.23 -12.39 1.84
C ASP A 237 -6.48 -11.62 2.94
N SER A 238 -6.94 -10.43 3.33
CA SER A 238 -6.32 -9.64 4.41
C SER A 238 -6.43 -10.34 5.76
N GLU A 239 -7.61 -10.88 6.10
CA GLU A 239 -7.83 -11.67 7.33
C GLU A 239 -6.97 -12.94 7.35
N MET A 240 -6.90 -13.64 6.21
CA MET A 240 -6.08 -14.85 6.07
C MET A 240 -4.59 -14.56 6.24
N LEU A 241 -4.09 -13.45 5.68
CA LEU A 241 -2.70 -13.00 5.89
C LEU A 241 -2.42 -12.76 7.37
N ALA A 242 -3.25 -11.97 8.03
CA ALA A 242 -3.10 -11.66 9.45
C ALA A 242 -3.05 -12.92 10.31
N ARG A 243 -4.02 -13.83 10.12
CA ARG A 243 -4.12 -15.08 10.88
C ARG A 243 -2.96 -16.04 10.59
N SER A 244 -2.63 -16.24 9.31
CA SER A 244 -1.61 -17.21 8.91
C SER A 244 -0.20 -16.75 9.25
N ALA A 245 0.06 -15.44 9.21
CA ALA A 245 1.32 -14.86 9.67
C ALA A 245 1.42 -14.73 11.20
N GLY A 246 0.32 -14.99 11.94
CA GLY A 246 0.28 -14.86 13.40
C GLY A 246 0.45 -13.41 13.87
N LEU A 247 -0.06 -12.44 13.10
CA LEU A 247 0.07 -11.01 13.37
C LEU A 247 -1.20 -10.49 14.05
N ASP A 248 -1.00 -9.76 15.16
CA ASP A 248 -2.10 -9.10 15.88
C ASP A 248 -2.61 -7.86 15.11
N GLU A 249 -1.80 -7.25 14.26
CA GLU A 249 -2.15 -6.09 13.44
C GLU A 249 -1.36 -6.11 12.13
N ILE A 250 -2.07 -5.97 11.02
CA ILE A 250 -1.45 -5.72 9.71
C ILE A 250 -2.35 -4.81 8.88
N ARG A 251 -1.73 -3.83 8.22
CA ARG A 251 -2.33 -3.02 7.16
C ARG A 251 -1.95 -3.65 5.82
N VAL A 252 -2.94 -3.82 4.94
CA VAL A 252 -2.78 -4.36 3.59
C VAL A 252 -3.19 -3.28 2.61
N ASP A 253 -2.23 -2.76 1.85
CA ASP A 253 -2.45 -1.67 0.90
C ASP A 253 -2.79 -2.27 -0.46
N TRP A 254 -4.06 -2.22 -0.83
CA TRP A 254 -4.56 -2.76 -2.09
C TRP A 254 -4.58 -1.70 -3.18
N LEU A 255 -3.89 -1.97 -4.29
CA LEU A 255 -4.00 -1.23 -5.54
C LEU A 255 -5.26 -1.71 -6.27
N LEU A 256 -6.09 -0.75 -6.70
CA LEU A 256 -7.40 -0.97 -7.32
C LEU A 256 -7.51 -0.25 -8.66
N GLY A 257 -8.27 -0.84 -9.58
CA GLY A 257 -8.71 -0.19 -10.82
C GLY A 257 -7.99 -0.58 -12.12
N ASP A 258 -6.91 -1.36 -12.09
CA ASP A 258 -6.23 -1.78 -13.31
C ASP A 258 -7.00 -2.96 -13.97
N PRO A 259 -7.47 -2.86 -15.22
CA PRO A 259 -8.23 -3.94 -15.87
C PRO A 259 -7.41 -5.19 -16.16
N LYS A 260 -6.11 -5.03 -16.44
CA LYS A 260 -5.20 -6.14 -16.77
C LYS A 260 -4.88 -6.95 -15.53
N TRP A 261 -4.58 -6.27 -14.43
CA TRP A 261 -4.16 -6.92 -13.20
C TRP A 261 -5.33 -7.20 -12.25
N GLY A 262 -6.38 -6.38 -12.24
CA GLY A 262 -7.37 -6.35 -11.17
C GLY A 262 -6.73 -5.99 -9.81
N PRO A 263 -7.44 -6.16 -8.68
CA PRO A 263 -6.90 -5.80 -7.38
C PRO A 263 -5.59 -6.52 -7.04
N ARG A 264 -4.59 -5.77 -6.55
CA ARG A 264 -3.28 -6.30 -6.15
C ARG A 264 -2.80 -5.69 -4.84
N ILE A 265 -2.10 -6.48 -4.04
CA ILE A 265 -1.42 -5.98 -2.85
C ILE A 265 -0.18 -5.20 -3.29
N GLY A 266 -0.14 -3.91 -2.96
CA GLY A 266 0.99 -3.03 -3.18
C GLY A 266 2.02 -3.14 -2.06
N GLU A 267 1.54 -3.18 -0.82
CA GLU A 267 2.38 -3.17 0.39
C GLU A 267 1.66 -3.84 1.57
N LEU A 268 2.45 -4.47 2.44
CA LEU A 268 2.04 -4.90 3.77
C LEU A 268 2.74 -4.02 4.81
N THR A 269 2.09 -3.71 5.93
CA THR A 269 2.74 -2.97 7.02
C THR A 269 2.32 -3.53 8.37
N HIS A 270 3.30 -3.97 9.17
CA HIS A 270 3.08 -4.35 10.56
C HIS A 270 2.88 -3.11 11.41
N MET A 271 1.81 -3.10 12.23
CA MET A 271 1.49 -1.93 13.05
C MET A 271 1.49 -0.62 12.25
N GLY A 272 1.01 -0.65 11.01
CA GLY A 272 0.96 0.51 10.14
C GLY A 272 0.11 1.66 10.68
N THR A 273 -0.58 1.41 11.82
CA THR A 273 -1.37 2.28 12.68
C THR A 273 -2.31 3.24 11.96
N PHE A 274 -3.55 3.26 12.42
CA PHE A 274 -4.52 4.32 12.17
C PHE A 274 -4.11 5.73 12.70
N ALA A 275 -2.92 5.85 13.32
CA ALA A 275 -2.56 6.85 14.32
C ALA A 275 -2.57 8.32 13.85
N ILE A 276 -2.62 8.59 12.54
CA ILE A 276 -2.68 9.96 12.01
C ILE A 276 -3.89 10.22 11.10
N GLU A 277 -4.59 9.17 10.66
CA GLU A 277 -5.59 9.27 9.59
C GLU A 277 -7.02 8.99 10.07
N LEU A 278 -7.20 8.38 11.23
CA LEU A 278 -8.52 8.26 11.83
C LEU A 278 -8.83 9.44 12.75
N VAL A 279 -9.79 10.23 12.27
CA VAL A 279 -10.73 10.99 13.11
C VAL A 279 -11.13 10.08 14.28
N PRO A 280 -11.14 10.57 15.54
CA PRO A 280 -11.26 9.74 16.73
C PRO A 280 -12.31 8.68 16.48
N VAL A 281 -11.86 7.45 16.21
CA VAL A 281 -12.79 6.44 15.76
C VAL A 281 -13.77 6.32 16.88
N SER A 282 -15.03 6.60 16.55
CA SER A 282 -16.19 6.50 17.42
C SER A 282 -15.86 5.62 18.60
N VAL A 283 -16.08 6.11 19.82
CA VAL A 283 -15.88 5.37 21.07
C VAL A 283 -16.28 3.88 20.95
N ARG A 284 -17.26 3.54 20.09
CA ARG A 284 -17.61 2.18 19.65
C ARG A 284 -16.48 1.33 19.04
N LEU A 285 -15.62 1.83 18.15
CA LEU A 285 -14.48 1.06 17.61
C LEU A 285 -13.42 0.83 18.68
N ALA A 286 -13.10 1.86 19.49
CA ALA A 286 -12.19 1.70 20.63
C ALA A 286 -12.74 0.69 21.65
N ARG A 287 -14.06 0.70 21.89
CA ARG A 287 -14.75 -0.28 22.75
C ARG A 287 -14.79 -1.67 22.14
N ALA A 288 -15.04 -1.81 20.84
CA ALA A 288 -14.98 -3.08 20.15
C ALA A 288 -13.57 -3.68 20.20
N PHE A 289 -12.55 -2.85 20.03
CA PHE A 289 -11.15 -3.22 20.19
C PHE A 289 -10.85 -3.70 21.62
N ALA A 290 -11.28 -2.94 22.64
CA ALA A 290 -11.12 -3.31 24.03
C ALA A 290 -11.88 -4.61 24.37
N HIS A 291 -13.11 -4.77 23.91
CA HIS A 291 -13.94 -5.94 24.16
C HIS A 291 -13.36 -7.21 23.50
N ALA A 292 -12.99 -7.18 22.21
CA ALA A 292 -12.36 -8.32 21.54
C ALA A 292 -11.01 -8.70 22.16
N HIS A 293 -10.31 -7.72 22.73
CA HIS A 293 -9.10 -7.94 23.52
C HIS A 293 -9.39 -8.63 24.86
N LEU A 294 -10.41 -8.19 25.60
CA LEU A 294 -10.80 -8.76 26.89
C LEU A 294 -11.36 -10.18 26.75
N GLN A 295 -12.20 -10.44 25.74
CA GLN A 295 -12.71 -11.79 25.45
C GLN A 295 -11.59 -12.82 25.26
N ARG A 296 -10.52 -12.47 24.56
CA ARG A 296 -9.37 -13.38 24.33
C ARG A 296 -8.54 -13.67 25.57
N LYS A 297 -8.65 -12.86 26.61
CA LYS A 297 -8.03 -13.15 27.91
C LYS A 297 -8.88 -14.06 28.80
N GLY A 298 -10.07 -14.48 28.34
CA GLY A 298 -11.06 -15.13 29.19
C GLY A 298 -11.77 -14.16 30.14
N GLU A 299 -11.53 -12.84 29.97
CA GLU A 299 -12.21 -11.77 30.70
C GLU A 299 -13.47 -11.41 29.89
N ALA A 300 -14.46 -12.32 29.87
CA ALA A 300 -15.70 -12.09 29.16
C ALA A 300 -16.50 -10.95 29.83
N ILE A 301 -16.39 -9.74 29.31
CA ILE A 301 -17.24 -8.61 29.70
C ILE A 301 -18.33 -8.48 28.64
N PRO A 302 -19.63 -8.41 29.01
CA PRO A 302 -20.69 -8.15 28.05
C PRO A 302 -20.45 -6.86 27.28
N PHE A 303 -20.62 -6.86 25.95
CA PHE A 303 -20.46 -5.66 25.11
C PHE A 303 -21.33 -4.48 25.57
N ALA A 304 -22.46 -4.77 26.24
CA ALA A 304 -23.37 -3.79 26.81
C ALA A 304 -22.79 -2.99 28.00
N CYS A 305 -21.66 -3.39 28.56
CA CYS A 305 -20.99 -2.68 29.66
C CYS A 305 -20.05 -1.55 29.19
N PHE A 306 -19.97 -1.30 27.88
CA PHE A 306 -19.12 -0.26 27.29
C PHE A 306 -19.94 0.83 26.62
#